data_AF-A0A519V2S2-F1
#
_entry.id   AF-A0A519V2S2-F1
#
_cell.length_a   1.000
_cell.length_b   1.000
_cell.length_c   1.000
_cell.angle_alpha   90.00
_cell.angle_beta   90.00
_cell.angle_gamma   90.00
#
_symmetry.space_group_name_H-M   'P 1'
#
loop_
_entity.id
_entity.type
_entity.pdbx_description
1 polymer ?
#
loop_
_entity_poly.entity_id
_entity_poly.type
_entity_poly.pdbx_seq_one_letter_code
_entity_poly.pdbx_strand_id
1 'polypeptide(L)'
;MFKKLAVFFLLFASTISVFAQKKDDILGRWLNSSGEGQIEIFKKGDKYFGKLVWIKDPNDEKGKPRLDVKNPNTSLRTKPILGLEIVKDFVFEDEKWTDGKVYDPKTGKSYSGNMSL
;
A
#
# COMPACT_ATOMS: atom_id res chain seq x y z
N MET A 1 42.17 9.16 56.94
CA MET A 1 42.33 9.44 55.49
C MET A 1 41.20 8.76 54.72
N PHE A 2 40.15 9.50 54.40
CA PHE A 2 39.04 9.00 53.58
C PHE A 2 39.42 9.11 52.10
N LYS A 3 39.62 7.98 51.41
CA LYS A 3 39.84 7.97 49.96
C LYS A 3 38.50 8.22 49.27
N LYS A 4 38.42 9.33 48.55
CA LYS A 4 37.22 9.76 47.82
C LYS A 4 36.95 8.85 46.62
N LEU A 5 35.67 8.53 46.52
CA LEU A 5 34.89 7.99 45.42
C LEU A 5 35.29 8.54 44.04
N ALA A 6 35.40 7.66 43.04
CA ALA A 6 35.29 8.03 41.63
C ALA A 6 34.52 6.93 40.87
N VAL A 7 33.19 7.05 40.91
CA VAL A 7 32.29 6.40 39.97
C VAL A 7 32.23 7.29 38.74
N PHE A 8 32.61 6.78 37.57
CA PHE A 8 32.30 7.43 36.30
C PHE A 8 31.73 6.37 35.35
N PHE A 9 30.42 6.18 35.45
CA PHE A 9 29.65 5.35 34.53
C PHE A 9 29.30 6.23 33.32
N LEU A 10 30.06 6.08 32.23
CA LEU A 10 29.82 6.80 30.98
C LEU A 10 28.62 6.13 30.28
N LEU A 11 27.41 6.61 30.56
CA LEU A 11 26.19 6.24 29.84
C LEU A 11 26.23 6.92 28.45
N PHE A 12 26.70 6.19 27.46
CA PHE A 12 26.58 6.56 26.05
C PHE A 12 25.12 6.34 25.62
N ALA A 13 24.27 7.33 25.86
CA ALA A 13 22.89 7.34 25.40
C ALA A 13 22.87 7.60 23.89
N SER A 14 23.09 6.56 23.10
CA SER A 14 22.78 6.58 21.67
C SER A 14 21.27 6.67 21.49
N THR A 15 20.78 7.84 21.11
CA THR A 15 19.39 8.08 20.75
C THR A 15 19.05 7.31 19.48
N ILE A 16 18.47 6.12 19.65
CA ILE A 16 17.86 5.39 18.54
C ILE A 16 16.66 6.24 18.10
N SER A 17 16.79 6.90 16.96
CA SER A 17 15.67 7.62 16.37
C SER A 17 14.67 6.58 15.87
N VAL A 18 13.58 6.40 16.62
CA VAL A 18 12.45 5.59 16.18
C VAL A 18 11.71 6.41 15.13
N PHE A 19 11.79 5.99 13.86
CA PHE A 19 10.99 6.58 12.79
C PHE A 19 9.57 6.03 12.92
N ALA A 20 8.67 6.79 13.56
CA ALA A 20 7.24 6.49 13.52
C ALA A 20 6.73 6.64 12.08
N GLN A 21 5.92 5.69 11.61
CA GLN A 21 5.28 5.78 10.28
C GLN A 21 4.36 6.99 10.28
N LYS A 22 4.53 7.91 9.32
CA LYS A 22 3.58 9.01 9.16
C LYS A 22 2.44 8.51 8.29
N LYS A 23 1.22 8.95 8.63
CA LYS A 23 -0.01 8.53 7.94
C LYS A 23 0.03 8.63 6.42
N ASP A 24 0.78 9.59 5.88
CA ASP A 24 0.85 9.88 4.45
C ASP A 24 2.10 9.27 3.77
N ASP A 25 2.95 8.51 4.50
CA ASP A 25 4.16 7.88 3.94
C ASP A 25 3.84 6.78 2.90
N ILE A 26 2.61 6.24 2.91
CA ILE A 26 2.17 5.24 1.92
C ILE A 26 1.84 5.84 0.55
N LEU A 27 1.73 7.17 0.43
CA LEU A 27 1.40 7.82 -0.83
C LEU A 27 2.50 7.62 -1.87
N GLY A 28 2.10 7.37 -3.12
CA GLY A 28 3.04 7.19 -4.22
C GLY A 28 2.84 5.88 -4.96
N ARG A 29 3.87 5.45 -5.70
CA ARG A 29 3.77 4.30 -6.61
C ARG A 29 4.52 3.10 -6.07
N TRP A 30 3.82 1.97 -6.00
CA TRP A 30 4.30 0.74 -5.42
C TRP A 30 4.23 -0.38 -6.45
N LEU A 31 5.34 -1.10 -6.63
CA LEU A 31 5.36 -2.31 -7.45
C LEU A 31 4.77 -3.46 -6.62
N ASN A 32 3.86 -4.23 -7.20
CA ASN A 32 3.34 -5.42 -6.54
C ASN A 32 4.45 -6.49 -6.40
N SER A 33 4.26 -7.44 -5.49
CA SER A 33 5.26 -8.47 -5.20
C SER A 33 5.64 -9.34 -6.42
N SER A 34 4.74 -9.50 -7.39
CA SER A 34 5.03 -10.24 -8.62
C SER A 34 5.80 -9.43 -9.66
N GLY A 35 5.96 -8.12 -9.48
CA GLY A 35 6.59 -7.24 -10.46
C GLY A 35 5.76 -7.00 -11.73
N GLU A 36 4.47 -7.36 -11.73
CA GLU A 36 3.61 -7.31 -12.91
C GLU A 36 2.63 -6.13 -12.91
N GLY A 37 2.60 -5.35 -11.84
CA GLY A 37 1.71 -4.21 -11.73
C GLY A 37 2.25 -3.15 -10.78
N GLN A 38 2.02 -1.89 -11.12
CA GLN A 38 2.31 -0.75 -10.27
C GLN A 38 0.99 -0.09 -9.82
N ILE A 39 0.88 0.13 -8.51
CA ILE A 39 -0.29 0.73 -7.87
C ILE A 39 0.11 2.12 -7.40
N GLU A 40 -0.61 3.15 -7.85
CA GLU A 40 -0.49 4.50 -7.28
C GLU A 40 -1.47 4.60 -6.11
N ILE A 41 -0.94 4.71 -4.90
CA ILE A 41 -1.70 4.99 -3.68
C ILE A 41 -1.87 6.49 -3.54
N PHE A 42 -3.11 6.92 -3.31
CA PHE A 42 -3.51 8.31 -3.21
C PHE A 42 -4.60 8.49 -2.17
N LYS A 43 -4.83 9.74 -1.78
CA LYS A 43 -5.79 10.09 -0.73
C LYS A 43 -7.10 10.61 -1.31
N LYS A 44 -8.23 10.23 -0.69
CA LYS A 44 -9.55 10.87 -0.88
C LYS A 44 -10.11 11.20 0.50
N GLY A 45 -10.13 12.48 0.86
CA GLY A 45 -10.46 12.90 2.23
C GLY A 45 -9.41 12.38 3.21
N ASP A 46 -9.84 11.63 4.23
CA ASP A 46 -8.94 11.02 5.23
C ASP A 46 -8.60 9.55 4.94
N LYS A 47 -9.10 9.00 3.83
CA LYS A 47 -8.90 7.60 3.43
C LYS A 47 -7.91 7.46 2.28
N TYR A 48 -7.31 6.27 2.19
CA TYR A 48 -6.34 5.90 1.17
C TYR A 48 -6.94 4.91 0.18
N PHE A 49 -6.64 5.15 -1.09
CA PHE A 49 -7.11 4.42 -2.25
C PHE A 49 -5.95 4.13 -3.16
N GLY A 50 -6.13 3.24 -4.12
CA GLY A 50 -5.07 2.92 -5.06
C GLY A 50 -5.58 2.42 -6.39
N LYS A 51 -4.93 2.89 -7.46
CA LYS A 51 -5.26 2.53 -8.84
C LYS A 51 -4.08 1.87 -9.55
N LEU A 52 -4.38 0.94 -10.45
CA LEU A 52 -3.38 0.35 -11.33
C LEU A 52 -2.92 1.39 -12.35
N VAL A 53 -1.68 1.87 -12.24
CA VAL A 53 -1.09 2.86 -13.17
C VAL A 53 -0.18 2.25 -14.22
N TRP A 54 0.26 1.01 -14.00
CA TRP A 54 0.99 0.23 -14.97
C TRP A 54 0.73 -1.26 -14.72
N ILE A 55 0.67 -2.05 -15.78
CA ILE A 55 0.66 -3.52 -15.74
C ILE A 55 1.53 -4.04 -16.88
N LYS A 56 2.16 -5.19 -16.67
CA LYS A 56 3.10 -5.79 -17.63
C LYS A 56 2.47 -6.05 -19.00
N ASP A 57 1.26 -6.61 -19.01
CA ASP A 57 0.53 -6.95 -20.23
C ASP A 57 -0.82 -6.20 -20.28
N PRO A 58 -0.83 -4.90 -20.68
CA PRO A 58 -2.03 -4.09 -20.64
C PRO A 58 -3.05 -4.44 -21.74
N ASN A 59 -2.59 -5.11 -22.79
CA ASN A 59 -3.40 -5.50 -23.94
C ASN A 59 -3.53 -7.03 -24.06
N ASP A 60 -4.57 -7.47 -24.77
CA ASP A 60 -4.77 -8.84 -25.21
C ASP A 60 -3.94 -9.15 -26.48
N GLU A 61 -4.03 -10.39 -26.95
CA GLU A 61 -3.33 -10.87 -28.17
C GLU A 61 -3.72 -10.11 -29.44
N LYS A 62 -4.86 -9.42 -29.43
CA LYS A 62 -5.37 -8.61 -30.55
C LYS A 62 -5.00 -7.13 -30.41
N GLY A 63 -4.18 -6.77 -29.41
CA GLY A 63 -3.76 -5.41 -29.13
C GLY A 63 -4.84 -4.54 -28.47
N LYS A 64 -5.97 -5.13 -28.02
CA LYS A 64 -7.02 -4.39 -27.32
C LYS A 64 -6.74 -4.35 -25.81
N PRO A 65 -7.14 -3.30 -25.09
CA PRO A 65 -6.98 -3.26 -23.64
C PRO A 65 -7.60 -4.47 -22.94
N ARG A 66 -6.88 -5.06 -21.98
CA ARG A 66 -7.45 -6.11 -21.14
C ARG A 66 -8.58 -5.54 -20.30
N LEU A 67 -9.73 -6.20 -20.33
CA LEU A 67 -10.94 -5.79 -19.61
C LEU A 67 -11.12 -6.60 -18.33
N ASP A 68 -11.88 -6.05 -17.39
CA ASP A 68 -12.19 -6.64 -16.09
C ASP A 68 -13.26 -7.76 -16.16
N VAL A 69 -13.05 -8.72 -17.06
CA VAL A 69 -14.06 -9.72 -17.43
C VAL A 69 -14.53 -10.61 -16.27
N LYS A 70 -13.74 -10.70 -15.19
CA LYS A 70 -14.07 -11.48 -13.99
C LYS A 70 -14.81 -10.69 -12.92
N ASN A 71 -15.09 -9.41 -13.14
CA ASN A 71 -15.79 -8.59 -12.16
C ASN A 71 -17.17 -9.21 -11.81
N PRO A 72 -17.52 -9.37 -10.52
CA PRO A 72 -18.84 -9.85 -10.13
C PRO A 72 -19.97 -8.92 -10.62
N ASN A 73 -19.71 -7.61 -10.72
CA ASN A 73 -20.62 -6.66 -11.33
C ASN A 73 -20.44 -6.68 -12.87
N THR A 74 -21.46 -7.15 -13.57
CA THR A 74 -21.48 -7.28 -15.05
C THR A 74 -21.24 -5.96 -15.77
N SER A 75 -21.71 -4.84 -15.22
CA SER A 75 -21.53 -3.50 -15.81
C SER A 75 -20.07 -3.03 -15.81
N LEU A 76 -19.23 -3.60 -14.94
CA LEU A 76 -17.81 -3.26 -14.84
C LEU A 76 -16.94 -4.14 -15.74
N ARG A 77 -17.46 -5.25 -16.29
CA ARG A 77 -16.68 -6.20 -17.11
C ARG A 77 -16.15 -5.62 -18.42
N THR A 78 -16.68 -4.48 -18.84
CA THR A 78 -16.25 -3.75 -20.04
C THR A 78 -15.18 -2.70 -19.75
N LYS A 79 -14.80 -2.51 -18.48
CA LYS A 79 -13.78 -1.53 -18.10
C LYS A 79 -12.38 -2.11 -18.29
N PRO A 80 -11.43 -1.34 -18.85
CA PRO A 80 -10.03 -1.72 -18.85
C PRO A 80 -9.50 -1.96 -17.43
N ILE A 81 -8.63 -2.95 -17.26
CA ILE A 81 -7.97 -3.25 -15.98
C ILE A 81 -6.99 -2.14 -15.59
N LEU A 82 -6.24 -1.63 -16.57
CA LEU A 82 -5.38 -0.47 -16.37
C LEU A 82 -6.25 0.74 -16.02
N GLY A 83 -5.90 1.43 -14.94
CA GLY A 83 -6.65 2.56 -14.40
C GLY A 83 -7.72 2.18 -13.37
N LEU A 84 -7.99 0.88 -13.14
CA LEU A 84 -8.94 0.48 -12.10
C LEU A 84 -8.43 0.87 -10.71
N GLU A 85 -9.35 1.41 -9.91
CA GLU A 85 -9.17 1.60 -8.48
C GLU A 85 -9.42 0.28 -7.76
N ILE A 86 -8.33 -0.38 -7.38
CA ILE A 86 -8.34 -1.71 -6.79
C ILE A 86 -8.12 -1.70 -5.27
N VAL A 87 -7.51 -0.64 -4.72
CA VAL A 87 -7.32 -0.46 -3.27
C VAL A 87 -8.33 0.59 -2.80
N LYS A 88 -9.11 0.28 -1.76
CA LYS A 88 -10.21 1.15 -1.29
C LYS A 88 -10.28 1.23 0.23
N ASP A 89 -10.68 2.40 0.71
CA ASP A 89 -11.17 2.66 2.07
C ASP A 89 -10.18 2.42 3.22
N PHE A 90 -8.88 2.40 2.95
CA PHE A 90 -7.89 2.26 4.01
C PHE A 90 -7.87 3.50 4.90
N VAL A 91 -7.80 3.30 6.22
CA VAL A 91 -7.70 4.36 7.23
C VAL A 91 -6.40 4.17 8.00
N PHE A 92 -5.70 5.25 8.35
CA PHE A 92 -4.48 5.15 9.14
C PHE A 92 -4.80 5.22 10.64
N GLU A 93 -4.56 4.12 11.35
CA GLU A 93 -4.80 3.93 12.79
C GLU A 93 -3.67 3.07 13.38
N ASP A 94 -3.22 3.38 14.59
CA ASP A 94 -2.18 2.61 15.30
C ASP A 94 -0.95 2.25 14.45
N GLU A 95 -0.43 3.26 13.73
CA GLU A 95 0.74 3.16 12.83
C GLU A 95 0.55 2.22 11.63
N LYS A 96 -0.68 1.86 11.27
CA LYS A 96 -1.00 0.98 10.14
C LYS A 96 -2.16 1.52 9.33
N TRP A 97 -2.30 1.06 8.10
CA TRP A 97 -3.49 1.31 7.30
C TRP A 97 -4.42 0.09 7.39
N THR A 98 -5.62 0.26 7.92
CA THR A 98 -6.58 -0.80 8.26
C THR A 98 -7.92 -0.62 7.53
N ASP A 99 -8.84 -1.58 7.71
CA ASP A 99 -10.24 -1.60 7.23
C ASP A 99 -10.46 -1.55 5.71
N GLY A 100 -9.37 -1.46 4.96
CA GLY A 100 -9.41 -1.37 3.53
C GLY A 100 -9.69 -2.70 2.84
N LYS A 101 -9.99 -2.58 1.55
CA LYS A 101 -10.22 -3.70 0.64
C LYS A 101 -9.35 -3.59 -0.59
N VAL A 102 -8.87 -4.74 -1.05
CA VAL A 102 -8.13 -4.88 -2.30
C VAL A 102 -8.91 -5.81 -3.24
N TYR A 103 -9.27 -5.30 -4.41
CA TYR A 103 -9.88 -6.07 -5.49
C TYR A 103 -8.79 -6.67 -6.39
N ASP A 104 -8.89 -7.96 -6.68
CA ASP A 104 -8.04 -8.63 -7.65
C ASP A 104 -8.80 -8.88 -8.97
N PRO A 105 -8.52 -8.10 -10.03
CA PRO A 105 -9.14 -8.30 -11.34
C PRO A 105 -8.76 -9.64 -11.99
N LYS A 106 -7.66 -10.29 -11.56
CA LYS A 106 -7.28 -11.62 -12.08
C LYS A 106 -8.20 -12.73 -11.57
N THR A 107 -8.82 -12.56 -10.41
CA THR A 107 -9.72 -13.56 -9.80
C THR A 107 -11.17 -13.10 -9.67
N GLY A 108 -11.43 -11.78 -9.76
CA GLY A 108 -12.75 -11.19 -9.51
C GLY A 108 -13.11 -11.10 -8.03
N LYS A 109 -12.14 -11.34 -7.13
CA LYS A 109 -12.37 -11.38 -5.67
C LYS A 109 -11.87 -10.10 -5.01
N SER A 110 -12.52 -9.75 -3.90
CA SER A 110 -12.08 -8.67 -3.02
C SER A 110 -11.68 -9.24 -1.67
N TYR A 111 -10.59 -8.70 -1.11
CA TYR A 111 -10.01 -9.13 0.16
C TYR A 111 -9.96 -7.93 1.09
N SER A 112 -10.39 -8.12 2.33
CA SER A 112 -10.10 -7.15 3.39
C SER A 112 -8.66 -7.35 3.87
N GLY A 113 -7.98 -6.27 4.25
CA GLY A 113 -6.60 -6.39 4.73
C GLY A 113 -6.08 -5.11 5.36
N ASN A 114 -4.84 -5.20 5.83
CA ASN A 114 -4.08 -4.10 6.40
C ASN A 114 -2.83 -3.86 5.54
N MET A 115 -2.32 -2.63 5.52
CA MET A 115 -1.01 -2.30 4.96
C MET A 115 -0.09 -1.75 6.05
N SER A 116 1.20 -1.98 5.87
CA SER A 116 2.28 -1.46 6.71
C SER A 116 3.50 -1.24 5.84
N LEU A 117 4.31 -0.23 6.17
CA LEU A 117 5.61 0.03 5.55
C LEU A 117 6.74 -0.71 6.27
#